data_AF-A0A6J4J192-F1
#
_entry.id   AF-A0A6J4J192-F1
#
_cell.length_a   1.000
_cell.length_b   1.000
_cell.length_c   1.000
_cell.angle_alpha   90.00
_cell.angle_beta   90.00
_cell.angle_gamma   90.00
#
_symmetry.space_group_name_H-M   'P 1'
#
loop_
_entity.id
_entity.type
_entity.pdbx_description
1 polymer ?
#
loop_
_entity_poly.entity_id
_entity_poly.type
_entity_poly.pdbx_seq_one_letter_code
_entity_poly.pdbx_strand_id
1 'polypeptide(L)'
;AEPEGYVRIFVDEGTSVAVLLEKAAKHGIAPNYVRHLLTALGKAEDRTPGNQVMIEPLSERERDVLRLLATDLTGPEIARELMVSPSTMRTHTSHIYGKLGVNSRRAAVRRAEELALL
;
A
#
# COMPACT_ATOMS: atom_id res chain seq x y z
N ALA A 1 7.77 23.25 -14.33
CA ALA A 1 8.52 23.46 -13.08
C ALA A 1 7.49 23.59 -11.98
N GLU A 2 7.31 22.54 -11.17
CA GLU A 2 6.38 22.54 -10.05
C GLU A 2 7.16 22.73 -8.75
N PRO A 3 6.70 23.60 -7.81
CA PRO A 3 7.39 23.87 -6.57
C PRO A 3 6.96 22.93 -5.44
N GLU A 4 7.92 22.69 -4.55
CA GLU A 4 7.90 21.86 -3.35
C GLU A 4 6.90 22.34 -2.27
N GLY A 5 6.42 21.43 -1.42
CA GLY A 5 6.46 21.72 0.04
C GLY A 5 5.19 21.91 0.89
N TYR A 6 3.96 21.59 0.45
CA TYR A 6 2.75 21.93 1.23
C TYR A 6 2.07 20.80 2.05
N VAL A 7 2.78 19.73 2.42
CA VAL A 7 2.20 18.68 3.32
C VAL A 7 2.19 19.13 4.80
N ARG A 8 2.77 20.29 5.13
CA ARG A 8 3.03 20.71 6.52
C ARG A 8 2.18 21.88 7.06
N ILE A 9 1.08 22.26 6.40
CA ILE A 9 0.26 23.41 6.84
C ILE A 9 -1.17 23.03 7.32
N PHE A 10 -1.56 21.76 7.27
CA PHE A 10 -2.88 21.32 7.81
C PHE A 10 -2.78 20.40 9.03
N VAL A 11 -1.64 20.40 9.72
CA VAL A 11 -1.39 19.56 10.90
C VAL A 11 -1.69 20.28 12.23
N ASP A 12 -2.13 21.55 12.20
CA ASP A 12 -2.43 22.32 13.43
C ASP A 12 -3.90 22.33 13.88
N GLU A 13 -4.79 21.54 13.28
CA GLU A 13 -6.14 21.35 13.82
C GLU A 13 -6.53 19.87 13.80
N GLY A 14 -6.08 19.11 14.81
CA GLY A 14 -6.31 17.67 15.00
C GLY A 14 -7.77 17.21 15.13
N THR A 15 -8.76 18.08 14.85
CA THR A 15 -10.19 17.73 14.74
C THR A 15 -10.71 17.92 13.31
N SER A 16 -10.06 18.76 12.50
CA SER A 16 -10.57 19.23 11.20
C SER A 16 -10.44 18.19 10.07
N VAL A 17 -9.42 17.31 10.13
CA VAL A 17 -9.20 16.28 9.10
C VAL A 17 -10.20 15.11 9.22
N ALA A 18 -10.53 14.68 10.44
CA ALA A 18 -11.53 13.63 10.67
C ALA A 18 -12.90 14.03 10.11
N VAL A 19 -13.32 15.26 10.39
CA VAL A 19 -14.60 15.82 9.95
C VAL A 19 -14.66 15.95 8.42
N LEU A 20 -13.56 16.36 7.78
CA LEU A 20 -13.46 16.42 6.32
C LEU A 20 -13.53 15.04 5.67
N LEU A 21 -12.87 14.04 6.26
CA LEU A 21 -12.95 12.65 5.82
C LEU A 21 -14.35 12.09 5.99
N GLU A 22 -15.01 12.30 7.14
CA GLU A 22 -16.41 11.88 7.31
C GLU A 22 -17.37 12.50 6.29
N LYS A 23 -17.17 13.79 5.97
CA LYS A 23 -17.95 14.45 4.91
C LYS A 23 -17.66 13.84 3.53
N ALA A 24 -16.40 13.55 3.20
CA ALA A 24 -16.03 12.90 1.95
C ALA A 24 -16.67 11.50 1.79
N ALA A 25 -16.75 10.73 2.89
CA ALA A 25 -17.47 9.44 2.90
C ALA A 25 -18.96 9.61 2.62
N LYS A 26 -19.60 10.61 3.24
CA LYS A 26 -21.03 10.91 3.00
C LYS A 26 -21.32 11.34 1.56
N HIS A 27 -20.35 11.94 0.87
CA HIS A 27 -20.47 12.33 -0.53
C HIS A 27 -20.03 11.23 -1.52
N GLY A 28 -19.68 10.02 -1.03
CA GLY A 28 -19.30 8.90 -1.89
C GLY A 28 -17.93 9.07 -2.57
N ILE A 29 -17.10 10.00 -2.10
CA ILE A 29 -15.76 10.24 -2.64
C ILE A 29 -14.84 9.14 -2.08
N ALA A 30 -14.36 8.27 -2.96
CA ALA A 30 -13.42 7.18 -2.65
C ALA A 30 -13.72 6.49 -1.29
N PRO A 31 -14.92 5.90 -1.13
CA PRO A 31 -15.47 5.50 0.17
C PRO A 31 -14.57 4.49 0.91
N ASN A 32 -13.87 3.64 0.18
CA ASN A 32 -12.90 2.70 0.74
C ASN A 32 -11.65 3.40 1.28
N TYR A 33 -11.16 4.41 0.57
CA TYR A 33 -9.98 5.19 0.95
C TYR A 33 -10.26 6.05 2.19
N VAL A 34 -11.42 6.70 2.21
CA VAL A 34 -11.85 7.52 3.34
C VAL A 34 -12.06 6.69 4.61
N ARG A 35 -12.72 5.52 4.50
CA ARG A 35 -12.92 4.61 5.64
C ARG A 35 -11.60 4.07 6.18
N HIS A 36 -10.63 3.85 5.30
CA HIS A 36 -9.27 3.47 5.68
C HIS A 36 -8.56 4.60 6.44
N LEU A 37 -8.66 5.84 5.97
CA LEU A 37 -8.07 7.01 6.64
C LEU A 37 -8.71 7.29 8.00
N LEU A 38 -10.03 7.18 8.13
CA LEU A 38 -10.74 7.33 9.41
C LEU A 38 -10.33 6.23 10.41
N THR A 39 -10.13 4.99 9.94
CA THR A 39 -9.64 3.89 10.78
C THR A 39 -8.21 4.14 11.25
N ALA A 40 -7.35 4.67 10.37
CA ALA A 40 -5.98 5.02 10.72
C ALA A 40 -5.90 6.20 11.70
N LEU A 41 -6.82 7.16 11.59
CA LEU A 41 -6.93 8.30 12.49
C LEU A 41 -7.45 7.88 13.88
N GLY A 42 -8.47 7.02 13.93
CA GLY A 42 -9.01 6.47 15.18
C GLY A 42 -8.06 5.49 15.89
N LYS A 43 -7.14 4.84 15.16
CA LYS A 43 -6.07 4.00 15.72
C LYS A 43 -4.85 4.79 16.20
N ALA A 44 -4.87 6.12 16.17
CA ALA A 44 -3.75 6.91 16.71
C ALA A 44 -3.62 6.78 18.23
N GLU A 45 -4.68 6.40 18.95
CA GLU A 45 -4.64 6.24 20.42
C GLU A 45 -4.26 4.82 20.89
N ASP A 46 -4.39 3.79 20.05
CA ASP A 46 -4.11 2.38 20.39
C ASP A 46 -2.97 1.78 19.52
N ARG A 47 -1.81 2.42 19.52
CA ARG A 47 -0.66 1.94 18.74
C ARG A 47 0.16 0.88 19.50
N THR A 48 -0.23 -0.39 19.34
CA THR A 48 0.72 -1.51 19.42
C THR A 48 1.67 -1.44 18.20
N PRO A 49 3.00 -1.50 18.39
CA PRO A 49 3.96 -1.37 17.30
C PRO A 49 4.01 -2.67 16.48
N GLY A 50 3.16 -2.78 15.45
CA GLY A 50 3.17 -3.92 14.54
C GLY A 50 2.37 -3.71 13.27
N ASN A 51 1.31 -2.89 13.31
CA ASN A 51 0.47 -2.65 12.15
C ASN A 51 0.83 -1.34 11.45
N GLN A 52 2.01 -1.31 10.80
CA GLN A 52 2.30 -0.24 9.84
C GLN A 52 1.34 -0.39 8.67
N VAL A 53 0.28 0.42 8.70
CA VAL A 53 -0.78 0.45 7.71
C VAL A 53 -0.17 0.84 6.36
N MET A 54 -0.22 -0.06 5.37
CA MET A 54 0.11 0.30 3.98
C MET A 54 -0.81 1.44 3.54
N ILE A 55 -0.23 2.54 3.04
CA ILE A 55 -1.01 3.71 2.59
C ILE A 55 -1.97 3.31 1.46
N GLU A 56 -1.53 2.38 0.61
CA GLU A 56 -2.35 1.77 -0.44
C GLU A 56 -2.25 0.23 -0.38
N PRO A 57 -3.38 -0.50 -0.28
CA PRO A 57 -3.36 -1.95 -0.29
C PRO A 57 -2.89 -2.50 -1.64
N LEU A 58 -2.29 -3.70 -1.62
CA LEU A 58 -2.01 -4.45 -2.85
C LEU A 58 -3.32 -4.81 -3.55
N SER A 59 -3.35 -4.71 -4.87
CA SER A 59 -4.38 -5.28 -5.72
C SER A 59 -4.30 -6.81 -5.74
N GLU A 60 -5.34 -7.47 -6.25
CA GLU A 60 -5.34 -8.94 -6.40
C GLU A 60 -4.16 -9.42 -7.26
N ARG A 61 -3.91 -8.77 -8.40
CA ARG A 61 -2.79 -9.12 -9.28
C ARG A 61 -1.43 -8.91 -8.63
N GLU A 62 -1.27 -7.86 -7.84
CA GLU A 62 -0.04 -7.64 -7.07
C GLU A 62 0.14 -8.70 -5.97
N ARG A 63 -0.95 -9.18 -5.34
CA ARG A 63 -0.88 -10.31 -4.41
C ARG A 63 -0.49 -11.61 -5.10
N ASP A 64 -1.02 -11.88 -6.29
CA ASP A 64 -0.64 -13.06 -7.07
C ASP A 64 0.86 -13.05 -7.39
N VAL A 65 1.38 -11.90 -7.86
CA VAL A 65 2.81 -11.71 -8.09
C VAL A 65 3.60 -11.88 -6.79
N LEU A 66 3.15 -11.29 -5.69
CA LEU A 66 3.84 -11.38 -4.40
C LEU A 66 3.94 -12.83 -3.88
N ARG A 67 2.89 -13.64 -4.04
CA ARG A 67 2.93 -15.08 -3.70
C ARG A 67 3.98 -15.82 -4.53
N LEU A 68 4.06 -15.53 -5.83
CA LEU A 68 5.06 -16.13 -6.71
C LEU A 68 6.48 -15.60 -6.44
N LEU A 69 6.65 -14.39 -5.91
CA LEU A 69 7.96 -13.90 -5.46
C LEU A 69 8.48 -14.67 -4.24
N ALA A 70 7.61 -15.30 -3.44
CA ALA A 70 8.00 -16.12 -2.30
C ALA A 70 8.48 -17.53 -2.69
N THR A 71 8.27 -17.97 -3.93
CA THR A 71 8.79 -19.24 -4.45
C THR A 71 10.20 -19.09 -5.01
N ASP A 72 10.73 -20.17 -5.57
CA ASP A 72 12.02 -20.25 -6.26
C ASP A 72 11.98 -19.78 -7.73
N LEU A 73 10.79 -19.46 -8.26
CA LEU A 73 10.62 -19.05 -9.66
C LEU A 73 11.38 -17.76 -9.98
N THR A 74 12.01 -17.70 -11.16
CA THR A 74 12.65 -16.51 -11.70
C THR A 74 11.62 -15.50 -12.23
N GLY A 75 12.02 -14.24 -12.40
CA GLY A 75 11.11 -13.21 -12.93
C GLY A 75 10.45 -13.57 -14.27
N PRO A 76 11.19 -14.12 -15.25
CA PRO A 76 10.61 -14.61 -16.50
C PRO A 76 9.64 -15.79 -16.32
N GLU A 77 9.90 -16.71 -15.38
CA GLU A 77 9.02 -17.84 -15.10
C GLU A 77 7.70 -17.37 -14.46
N ILE A 78 7.78 -16.45 -13.50
CA ILE A 78 6.60 -15.80 -12.90
C ILE A 78 5.77 -15.09 -13.97
N ALA A 79 6.42 -14.40 -14.91
CA ALA A 79 5.71 -13.73 -16.01
C ALA A 79 4.94 -14.73 -16.90
N ARG A 80 5.54 -15.90 -17.18
CA ARG A 80 4.87 -16.98 -17.92
C ARG A 80 3.69 -17.56 -17.15
N GLU A 81 3.87 -17.84 -15.87
CA GLU A 81 2.82 -18.39 -14.99
C GLU A 81 1.59 -17.48 -14.95
N LEU A 82 1.81 -16.17 -14.89
CA LEU A 82 0.76 -15.16 -14.88
C LEU A 82 0.25 -14.77 -16.28
N MET A 83 0.80 -15.38 -17.35
CA MET A 83 0.51 -15.05 -18.75
C MET A 83 0.67 -13.55 -19.08
N VAL A 84 1.72 -12.92 -18.53
CA VAL A 84 2.05 -11.51 -18.77
C VAL A 84 3.44 -11.36 -19.39
N SER A 85 3.73 -10.18 -19.95
CA SER A 85 5.07 -9.88 -20.46
C SER A 85 6.07 -9.67 -19.31
N PRO A 86 7.38 -9.88 -19.54
CA PRO A 86 8.40 -9.59 -18.54
C PRO A 86 8.49 -8.10 -18.14
N SER A 87 8.04 -7.17 -18.99
CA SER A 87 7.94 -5.75 -18.64
C SER A 87 6.77 -5.50 -17.69
N THR A 88 5.60 -6.08 -17.96
CA THR A 88 4.42 -5.97 -17.07
C THR A 88 4.72 -6.56 -15.69
N MET A 89 5.39 -7.72 -15.63
CA MET A 89 5.81 -8.32 -14.36
C MET A 89 6.78 -7.41 -13.58
N ARG A 90 7.72 -6.75 -14.27
CA ARG A 90 8.62 -5.76 -13.65
C ARG A 90 7.85 -4.56 -13.09
N THR A 91 6.84 -4.08 -13.82
CA THR A 91 5.96 -3.00 -13.34
C THR A 91 5.22 -3.40 -12.07
N HIS A 92 4.60 -4.58 -12.04
CA HIS A 92 3.95 -5.09 -10.81
C HIS A 92 4.92 -5.19 -9.65
N THR A 93 6.13 -5.70 -9.88
CA THR A 93 7.17 -5.82 -8.85
C THR A 93 7.56 -4.44 -8.30
N SER A 94 7.72 -3.44 -9.17
CA SER A 94 8.03 -2.06 -8.77
C SER A 94 6.93 -1.45 -7.90
N HIS A 95 5.67 -1.63 -8.28
CA HIS A 95 4.53 -1.14 -7.49
C HIS A 95 4.44 -1.83 -6.13
N ILE A 96 4.62 -3.16 -6.09
CA ILE A 96 4.66 -3.93 -4.84
C ILE A 96 5.76 -3.39 -3.91
N TYR A 97 6.96 -3.17 -4.45
CA TYR A 97 8.08 -2.65 -3.67
C TYR A 97 7.81 -1.25 -3.12
N GLY A 98 7.23 -0.36 -3.93
CA GLY A 98 6.78 0.95 -3.49
C GLY A 98 5.74 0.88 -2.37
N LYS A 99 4.73 0.01 -2.51
CA LYS A 99 3.65 -0.17 -1.52
C LYS A 99 4.14 -0.79 -0.20
N LEU A 100 5.11 -1.72 -0.29
CA LEU A 100 5.72 -2.36 0.89
C LEU A 100 6.87 -1.54 1.51
N GLY A 101 7.33 -0.48 0.83
CA GLY A 101 8.46 0.35 1.29
C GLY A 101 9.82 -0.37 1.26
N VAL A 102 10.02 -1.26 0.28
CA VAL A 102 11.22 -2.11 0.15
C VAL A 102 11.84 -1.96 -1.23
N ASN A 103 13.03 -2.52 -1.43
CA ASN A 103 13.78 -2.42 -2.69
C ASN A 103 14.31 -3.75 -3.24
N SER A 104 13.99 -4.88 -2.59
CA SER A 104 14.50 -6.18 -3.01
C SER A 104 13.46 -7.27 -2.79
N ARG A 105 13.57 -8.36 -3.58
CA ARG A 105 12.67 -9.51 -3.51
C ARG A 105 12.63 -10.11 -2.11
N ARG A 106 13.79 -10.34 -1.50
CA ARG A 106 13.90 -10.89 -0.15
C ARG A 106 13.27 -9.97 0.90
N ALA A 107 13.46 -8.65 0.77
CA ALA A 107 12.83 -7.69 1.67
C ALA A 107 11.31 -7.66 1.49
N ALA A 108 10.80 -7.74 0.26
CA ALA A 108 9.38 -7.79 -0.04
C ALA A 108 8.69 -9.03 0.56
N VAL A 109 9.30 -10.21 0.41
CA VAL A 109 8.77 -11.46 0.98
C VAL A 109 8.73 -11.36 2.50
N ARG A 110 9.83 -10.99 3.16
CA ARG A 110 9.84 -10.82 4.63
C ARG A 110 8.80 -9.81 5.10
N ARG A 111 8.69 -8.68 4.41
CA ARG A 111 7.71 -7.64 4.76
C ARG A 111 6.28 -8.13 4.59
N ALA A 112 6.03 -8.95 3.58
CA ALA A 112 4.73 -9.57 3.38
C ALA A 112 4.37 -10.59 4.47
N GLU A 113 5.34 -11.37 4.94
CA GLU A 113 5.17 -12.29 6.09
C GLU A 113 4.84 -11.50 7.38
N GLU A 114 5.60 -10.43 7.67
CA GLU A 114 5.37 -9.55 8.83
C GLU A 114 3.96 -8.91 8.82
N LEU A 115 3.43 -8.64 7.63
CA LEU A 115 2.10 -8.05 7.43
C LEU A 115 0.99 -9.09 7.21
N ALA A 116 1.30 -10.39 7.31
CA ALA A 116 0.38 -11.50 7.05
C ALA A 116 -0.35 -11.40 5.68
N LEU A 117 0.42 -11.08 4.63
CA LEU A 117 -0.06 -10.93 3.25
C LEU A 117 0.20 -12.15 2.35
N LEU A 118 0.88 -13.18 2.88
CA LEU A 118 1.20 -14.44 2.22
C LEU A 118 0.41 -15.60 2.83
#